data_AF-H1UX61-F1
#
_entry.id   AF-H1UX61-F1
#
_cell.length_a   1.000
_cell.length_b   1.000
_cell.length_c   1.000
_cell.angle_alpha   90.00
_cell.angle_beta   90.00
_cell.angle_gamma   90.00
#
_symmetry.space_group_name_H-M   'P 1'
#
loop_
_entity.id
_entity.type
_entity.pdbx_description
1 polymer ?
#
loop_
_entity_poly.entity_id
_entity_poly.type
_entity_poly.pdbx_seq_one_letter_code
_entity_poly.pdbx_strand_id
1 'polypeptide(L)'
;MAYFQDLGINLENAELLVVMELLQAPAVGELTRKGYVDGWKATGAATRQAHVAHIKSLVNSLATDLGYFRKVYRHTFVASKEDNQKALNLELAIVYWNVLFSAPGLLWQTKNHDWLELWLQFLQEKWTRSVNRDMWNQILEFAIRSMADETLSFWSEDGAWPSVVDDFVAWCKEKGVGKAETMDLDA
;
A
#
# COMPACT_ATOMS: atom_id res chain seq x y z
N MET A 1 7.09 6.66 21.31
CA MET A 1 8.47 6.16 21.07
C MET A 1 8.81 4.93 21.93
N ALA A 2 8.89 5.03 23.26
CA ALA A 2 9.32 3.90 24.12
C ALA A 2 8.51 2.60 23.95
N TYR A 3 7.17 2.70 23.81
CA TYR A 3 6.33 1.52 23.63
C TYR A 3 6.64 0.73 22.34
N PHE A 4 6.89 1.41 21.22
CA PHE A 4 7.22 0.74 19.96
C PHE A 4 8.60 0.08 20.00
N GLN A 5 9.58 0.75 20.62
CA GLN A 5 10.90 0.18 20.86
C GLN A 5 10.82 -1.08 21.74
N ASP A 6 10.00 -1.06 22.78
CA ASP A 6 9.75 -2.20 23.67
C ASP A 6 9.11 -3.41 22.95
N LEU A 7 8.39 -3.16 21.84
CA LEU A 7 7.81 -4.22 21.00
C LEU A 7 8.83 -4.78 19.99
N GLY A 8 9.98 -4.12 19.82
CA GLY A 8 11.01 -4.50 18.87
C GLY A 8 10.57 -4.35 17.41
N ILE A 9 9.64 -3.44 17.12
CA ILE A 9 9.18 -3.19 15.75
C ILE A 9 10.18 -2.30 15.01
N ASN A 10 10.30 -2.53 13.71
CA ASN A 10 11.02 -1.60 12.84
C ASN A 10 10.12 -0.40 12.49
N LEU A 11 10.57 0.81 12.83
CA LEU A 11 9.82 2.05 12.59
C LEU A 11 9.96 2.58 11.16
N GLU A 12 10.88 2.04 10.38
CA GLU A 12 11.22 2.49 9.03
C GLU A 12 10.54 1.67 7.92
N ASN A 13 9.80 0.61 8.29
CA ASN A 13 9.11 -0.28 7.35
C ASN A 13 7.62 -0.43 7.68
N ALA A 14 6.95 -1.36 7.00
CA ALA A 14 5.52 -1.59 7.12
C ALA A 14 5.07 -2.10 8.52
N GLU A 15 5.97 -2.51 9.41
CA GLU A 15 5.63 -2.93 10.77
C GLU A 15 5.00 -1.80 11.58
N LEU A 16 5.47 -0.56 11.40
CA LEU A 16 4.84 0.61 12.02
C LEU A 16 3.38 0.74 11.56
N LEU A 17 3.12 0.56 10.26
CA LEU A 17 1.79 0.68 9.67
C LEU A 17 0.85 -0.43 10.17
N VAL A 18 1.38 -1.64 10.38
CA VAL A 18 0.66 -2.76 11.01
C VAL A 18 0.20 -2.40 12.42
N VAL A 19 1.08 -1.83 13.25
CA VAL A 19 0.69 -1.44 14.62
C VAL A 19 -0.27 -0.27 14.61
N MET A 20 -0.10 0.67 13.69
CA MET A 20 -1.02 1.79 13.52
C MET A 20 -2.42 1.33 13.14
N GLU A 21 -2.56 0.35 12.24
CA GLU A 21 -3.86 -0.24 11.91
C GLU A 21 -4.44 -1.02 13.09
N LEU A 22 -3.65 -1.89 13.73
CA LEU A 22 -4.12 -2.70 14.86
C LEU A 22 -4.69 -1.85 16.00
N LEU A 23 -4.02 -0.74 16.31
CA LEU A 23 -4.40 0.16 17.41
C LEU A 23 -5.23 1.36 16.94
N GLN A 24 -5.61 1.39 15.66
CA GLN A 24 -6.39 2.45 15.04
C GLN A 24 -5.81 3.85 15.35
N ALA A 25 -4.50 4.00 15.16
CA ALA A 25 -3.78 5.24 15.37
C ALA A 25 -4.36 6.36 14.49
N PRO A 26 -4.70 7.54 15.05
CA PRO A 26 -5.30 8.63 14.28
C PRO A 26 -4.27 9.37 13.42
N ALA A 27 -3.00 9.36 13.84
CA ALA A 27 -1.89 9.96 13.12
C ALA A 27 -0.61 9.14 13.33
N VAL A 28 0.36 9.31 12.43
CA VAL A 28 1.69 8.67 12.54
C VAL A 28 2.39 9.11 13.82
N GLY A 29 2.84 8.15 14.61
CA GLY A 29 3.50 8.42 15.90
C GLY A 29 2.54 8.67 17.07
N GLU A 30 1.23 8.72 16.84
CA GLU A 30 0.22 8.90 17.88
C GLU A 30 -0.47 7.59 18.26
N LEU A 31 -0.62 7.36 19.57
CA LEU A 31 -1.41 6.25 20.10
C LEU A 31 -2.39 6.78 21.14
N THR A 32 -3.68 6.53 20.92
CA THR A 32 -4.72 6.89 21.88
C THR A 32 -4.90 5.76 22.90
N ARG A 33 -5.25 6.11 24.15
CA ARG A 33 -5.59 5.10 25.17
C ARG A 33 -6.72 4.18 24.71
N LYS A 34 -7.73 4.74 24.03
CA LYS A 34 -8.86 3.98 23.51
C LYS A 34 -8.40 2.96 22.45
N GLY A 35 -7.65 3.41 21.44
CA GLY A 35 -7.13 2.54 20.38
C GLY A 35 -6.22 1.44 20.93
N TYR A 36 -5.36 1.77 21.90
CA TYR A 36 -4.54 0.80 22.61
C TYR A 36 -5.37 -0.29 23.30
N VAL A 37 -6.33 0.12 24.15
CA VAL A 37 -7.13 -0.83 24.95
C VAL A 37 -8.03 -1.67 24.05
N ASP A 38 -8.74 -1.04 23.11
CA ASP A 38 -9.70 -1.73 22.25
C ASP A 38 -8.98 -2.67 21.27
N GLY A 39 -7.87 -2.22 20.67
CA GLY A 39 -7.07 -3.02 19.75
C GLY A 39 -6.56 -4.30 20.41
N TRP A 40 -5.88 -4.18 21.56
CA TRP A 40 -5.37 -5.37 22.25
C TRP A 40 -6.48 -6.27 22.79
N LYS A 41 -7.57 -5.69 23.30
CA LYS A 41 -8.72 -6.46 23.76
C LYS A 41 -9.34 -7.29 22.64
N ALA A 42 -9.41 -6.78 21.42
CA ALA A 42 -9.93 -7.50 20.25
C ALA A 42 -9.08 -8.72 19.87
N THR A 43 -7.77 -8.67 20.12
CA THR A 43 -6.85 -9.79 19.85
C THR A 43 -6.83 -10.86 20.94
N GLY A 44 -7.30 -10.53 22.15
CA GLY A 44 -7.12 -11.38 23.35
C GLY A 44 -5.70 -11.38 23.92
N ALA A 45 -4.76 -10.63 23.35
CA ALA A 45 -3.38 -10.57 23.83
C ALA A 45 -3.27 -9.71 25.11
N ALA A 46 -3.19 -10.37 26.25
CA ALA A 46 -3.20 -9.71 27.57
C ALA A 46 -1.80 -9.36 28.12
N THR A 47 -0.73 -9.92 27.55
CA THR A 47 0.65 -9.69 28.01
C THR A 47 1.51 -9.06 26.93
N ARG A 48 2.60 -8.42 27.34
CA ARG A 48 3.56 -7.81 26.40
C ARG A 48 4.16 -8.85 25.44
N GLN A 49 4.47 -10.06 25.92
CA GLN A 49 4.97 -11.13 25.04
C GLN A 49 3.91 -11.53 24.00
N ALA A 50 2.63 -11.56 24.41
CA ALA A 50 1.53 -11.83 23.49
C ALA A 50 1.36 -10.71 22.45
N HIS A 51 1.59 -9.44 22.83
CA HIS A 51 1.59 -8.31 21.88
C HIS A 51 2.64 -8.47 20.79
N VAL A 52 3.88 -8.76 21.20
CA VAL A 52 5.01 -8.97 20.27
C VAL A 52 4.73 -10.16 19.35
N ALA A 53 4.26 -11.28 19.89
CA ALA A 53 3.93 -12.46 19.09
C ALA A 53 2.80 -12.18 18.09
N HIS A 54 1.77 -11.44 18.50
CA HIS A 54 0.66 -11.08 17.64
C HIS A 54 1.09 -10.15 16.50
N ILE A 55 1.86 -9.10 16.80
CA ILE A 55 2.40 -8.20 15.76
C ILE A 55 3.25 -8.97 14.76
N LYS A 56 4.15 -9.84 15.22
CA LYS A 56 4.95 -10.68 14.32
C LYS A 56 4.08 -11.55 13.41
N SER A 57 2.99 -12.11 13.94
CA SER A 57 2.03 -12.87 13.14
C SER A 57 1.36 -12.00 12.06
N LEU A 58 0.94 -10.78 12.41
CA LEU A 58 0.32 -9.84 11.47
C LEU A 58 1.30 -9.42 10.37
N VAL A 59 2.54 -9.08 10.75
CA VAL A 59 3.62 -8.73 9.82
C VAL A 59 3.91 -9.88 8.85
N ASN A 60 4.00 -11.11 9.34
CA ASN A 60 4.21 -12.29 8.49
C ASN A 60 3.04 -12.56 7.52
N SER A 61 1.82 -12.18 7.90
CA SER A 61 0.65 -12.29 7.02
C SER A 61 0.49 -11.12 6.05
N LEU A 62 1.22 -10.02 6.24
CA LEU A 62 0.98 -8.75 5.53
C LEU A 62 1.12 -8.90 4.01
N ALA A 63 2.11 -9.65 3.54
CA ALA A 63 2.33 -9.88 2.11
C ALA A 63 1.40 -10.95 1.49
N THR A 64 0.73 -11.78 2.31
CA THR A 64 0.00 -12.97 1.82
C THR A 64 -1.51 -12.88 2.02
N ASP A 65 -1.98 -12.19 3.05
CA ASP A 65 -3.39 -11.90 3.26
C ASP A 65 -3.76 -10.54 2.63
N LEU A 66 -4.24 -10.58 1.39
CA LEU A 66 -4.67 -9.37 0.66
C LEU A 66 -5.83 -8.62 1.35
N GLY A 67 -6.67 -9.33 2.12
CA GLY A 67 -7.74 -8.71 2.90
C GLY A 67 -7.18 -7.89 4.05
N TYR A 68 -6.17 -8.41 4.74
CA TYR A 68 -5.46 -7.71 5.78
C TYR A 68 -4.59 -6.57 5.23
N PHE A 69 -3.82 -6.81 4.16
CA PHE A 69 -3.04 -5.77 3.50
C PHE A 69 -3.91 -4.56 3.11
N ARG A 70 -5.11 -4.82 2.58
CA ARG A 70 -6.07 -3.77 2.22
C ARG A 70 -6.52 -2.94 3.43
N LYS A 71 -6.62 -3.52 4.63
CA LYS A 71 -6.92 -2.77 5.85
C LYS A 71 -5.76 -1.85 6.22
N VAL A 72 -4.54 -2.39 6.27
CA VAL A 72 -3.32 -1.62 6.58
C VAL A 72 -3.14 -0.48 5.58
N TYR A 73 -3.19 -0.78 4.28
CA TYR A 73 -3.08 0.19 3.19
C TYR A 73 -4.10 1.33 3.31
N ARG A 74 -5.37 1.02 3.59
CA ARG A 74 -6.42 2.04 3.77
C ARG A 74 -6.22 2.87 5.03
N HIS A 75 -5.80 2.23 6.13
CA HIS A 75 -5.54 2.91 7.39
C HIS A 75 -4.36 3.86 7.29
N THR A 76 -3.30 3.50 6.54
CA THR A 76 -2.17 4.39 6.26
C THR A 76 -2.64 5.74 5.72
N PHE A 77 -3.51 5.77 4.71
CA PHE A 77 -4.05 7.04 4.21
C PHE A 77 -4.78 7.86 5.28
N VAL A 78 -5.55 7.20 6.15
CA VAL A 78 -6.29 7.87 7.23
C VAL A 78 -5.34 8.49 8.25
N ALA A 79 -4.29 7.78 8.62
CA ALA A 79 -3.35 8.20 9.65
C ALA A 79 -2.23 9.13 9.14
N SER A 80 -2.05 9.21 7.82
CA SER A 80 -1.00 10.04 7.22
C SER A 80 -1.48 11.42 6.79
N LYS A 81 -2.78 11.62 6.67
CA LYS A 81 -3.36 12.93 6.32
C LYS A 81 -3.53 13.78 7.57
N GLU A 82 -3.40 15.09 7.43
CA GLU A 82 -3.74 16.01 8.52
C GLU A 82 -5.26 16.05 8.75
N ASP A 83 -5.64 16.50 9.96
CA ASP A 83 -7.02 16.77 10.29
C ASP A 83 -7.61 17.81 9.33
N ASN A 84 -8.81 17.53 8.82
CA ASN A 84 -9.53 18.29 7.78
C ASN A 84 -9.00 18.20 6.35
N GLN A 85 -7.81 17.62 6.11
CA GLN A 85 -7.35 17.36 4.75
C GLN A 85 -8.05 16.12 4.16
N LYS A 86 -8.39 16.20 2.87
CA LYS A 86 -9.04 15.12 2.09
C LYS A 86 -8.08 14.38 1.15
N ALA A 87 -6.82 14.82 1.09
CA ALA A 87 -5.79 14.29 0.21
C ALA A 87 -4.42 14.32 0.91
N LEU A 88 -3.53 13.45 0.47
CA LEU A 88 -2.11 13.46 0.83
C LEU A 88 -1.33 14.28 -0.21
N ASN A 89 -0.27 14.95 0.21
CA ASN A 89 0.71 15.45 -0.75
C ASN A 89 1.40 14.27 -1.46
N LEU A 90 1.89 14.51 -2.68
CA LEU A 90 2.45 13.46 -3.53
C LEU A 90 3.70 12.82 -2.94
N GLU A 91 4.61 13.62 -2.40
CA GLU A 91 5.87 13.16 -1.81
C GLU A 91 5.64 12.15 -0.68
N LEU A 92 4.68 12.45 0.20
CA LEU A 92 4.30 11.59 1.30
C LEU A 92 3.61 10.31 0.82
N ALA A 93 2.75 10.39 -0.20
CA ALA A 93 2.14 9.21 -0.80
C ALA A 93 3.19 8.27 -1.41
N ILE A 94 4.21 8.83 -2.09
CA ILE A 94 5.35 8.08 -2.63
C ILE A 94 6.12 7.37 -1.51
N VAL A 95 6.40 8.03 -0.39
CA VAL A 95 7.06 7.40 0.77
C VAL A 95 6.25 6.21 1.27
N TYR A 96 4.94 6.35 1.45
CA TYR A 96 4.11 5.24 1.94
C TYR A 96 3.96 4.11 0.93
N TRP A 97 3.88 4.39 -0.38
CA TRP A 97 3.89 3.33 -1.38
C TRP A 97 5.20 2.54 -1.35
N ASN A 98 6.35 3.21 -1.20
CA ASN A 98 7.62 2.51 -1.02
C ASN A 98 7.61 1.60 0.21
N VAL A 99 7.08 2.07 1.34
CA VAL A 99 7.00 1.27 2.58
C VAL A 99 6.02 0.11 2.46
N LEU A 100 4.82 0.35 1.92
CA LEU A 100 3.75 -0.65 1.79
C LEU A 100 4.09 -1.72 0.77
N PHE A 101 4.74 -1.33 -0.34
CA PHE A 101 5.07 -2.22 -1.44
C PHE A 101 6.50 -2.80 -1.38
N SER A 102 7.16 -2.70 -0.23
CA SER A 102 8.45 -3.33 0.08
C SER A 102 8.29 -4.32 1.22
N ALA A 103 9.21 -5.29 1.35
CA ALA A 103 9.20 -6.24 2.46
C ALA A 103 9.18 -5.53 3.84
N PRO A 104 8.36 -5.97 4.80
CA PRO A 104 7.52 -7.19 4.81
C PRO A 104 6.13 -7.04 4.16
N GLY A 105 5.84 -5.90 3.53
CA GLY A 105 4.62 -5.64 2.77
C GLY A 105 4.53 -6.41 1.44
N LEU A 106 3.52 -6.05 0.65
CA LEU A 106 3.19 -6.72 -0.60
C LEU A 106 4.13 -6.24 -1.72
N LEU A 107 4.88 -7.11 -2.37
CA LEU A 107 5.74 -6.66 -3.48
C LEU A 107 4.88 -6.41 -4.72
N TRP A 108 4.74 -5.15 -5.14
CA TRP A 108 4.02 -4.80 -6.37
C TRP A 108 4.93 -4.98 -7.59
N GLN A 109 5.22 -6.25 -7.90
CA GLN A 109 6.09 -6.64 -8.98
C GLN A 109 5.70 -8.03 -9.50
N THR A 110 6.18 -8.34 -10.69
CA THR A 110 6.00 -9.63 -11.35
C THR A 110 7.35 -10.13 -11.86
N LYS A 111 7.36 -11.22 -12.65
CA LYS A 111 8.60 -11.68 -13.27
C LYS A 111 9.15 -10.66 -14.28
N ASN A 112 8.28 -9.92 -14.98
CA ASN A 112 8.70 -9.08 -16.10
C ASN A 112 8.72 -7.58 -15.76
N HIS A 113 7.99 -7.16 -14.73
CA HIS A 113 7.83 -5.75 -14.40
C HIS A 113 7.92 -5.48 -12.90
N ASP A 114 8.72 -4.48 -12.51
CA ASP A 114 8.58 -3.77 -11.24
C ASP A 114 7.52 -2.67 -11.41
N TRP A 115 6.30 -2.98 -11.00
CA TRP A 115 5.17 -2.07 -11.22
C TRP A 115 5.19 -0.88 -10.27
N LEU A 116 5.75 -1.04 -9.06
CA LEU A 116 5.97 0.08 -8.15
C LEU A 116 6.91 1.09 -8.80
N GLU A 117 8.04 0.63 -9.36
CA GLU A 117 8.99 1.51 -10.02
C GLU A 117 8.34 2.27 -11.19
N LEU A 118 7.60 1.55 -12.06
CA LEU A 118 6.87 2.17 -13.17
C LEU A 118 5.88 3.24 -12.69
N TRP A 119 5.11 2.95 -11.63
CA TRP A 119 4.17 3.91 -11.04
C TRP A 119 4.87 5.16 -10.49
N LEU A 120 5.97 4.98 -9.77
CA LEU A 120 6.73 6.10 -9.20
C LEU A 120 7.37 6.97 -10.28
N GLN A 121 7.92 6.36 -11.34
CA GLN A 121 8.46 7.08 -12.50
C GLN A 121 7.37 7.89 -13.20
N PHE A 122 6.20 7.28 -13.48
CA PHE A 122 5.06 7.99 -14.06
C PHE A 122 4.65 9.20 -13.23
N LEU A 123 4.54 9.04 -11.91
CA LEU A 123 4.17 10.14 -11.03
C LEU A 123 5.18 11.29 -11.09
N GLN A 124 6.47 11.00 -11.10
CA GLN A 124 7.51 12.02 -11.22
C GLN A 124 7.52 12.73 -12.58
N GLU A 125 7.25 12.01 -13.67
CA GLU A 125 7.25 12.56 -15.02
C GLU A 125 5.97 13.37 -15.34
N LYS A 126 4.80 12.91 -14.85
CA LYS A 126 3.49 13.35 -15.38
C LYS A 126 2.53 13.88 -14.31
N TRP A 127 2.75 13.61 -13.03
CA TRP A 127 1.78 13.93 -11.97
C TRP A 127 2.30 14.96 -10.97
N THR A 128 1.56 16.06 -10.80
CA THR A 128 1.94 17.16 -9.88
C THR A 128 0.88 17.43 -8.81
N ARG A 129 -0.17 16.62 -8.74
CA ARG A 129 -1.33 16.85 -7.88
C ARG A 129 -1.26 16.01 -6.60
N SER A 130 -2.09 16.37 -5.62
CA SER A 130 -2.28 15.58 -4.41
C SER A 130 -3.00 14.26 -4.69
N VAL A 131 -2.83 13.30 -3.78
CA VAL A 131 -3.44 11.97 -3.85
C VAL A 131 -4.66 11.95 -2.95
N ASN A 132 -5.86 11.88 -3.53
CA ASN A 132 -7.10 11.76 -2.76
C ASN A 132 -7.37 10.29 -2.36
N ARG A 133 -8.37 10.07 -1.51
CA ARG A 133 -8.73 8.73 -1.00
C ARG A 133 -9.11 7.75 -2.12
N ASP A 134 -9.81 8.23 -3.14
CA ASP A 134 -10.29 7.37 -4.22
C ASP A 134 -9.10 6.88 -5.06
N MET A 135 -8.26 7.79 -5.54
CA MET A 135 -6.99 7.47 -6.20
C MET A 135 -6.17 6.48 -5.36
N TRP A 136 -5.94 6.78 -4.08
CA TRP A 136 -5.20 5.89 -3.18
C TRP A 136 -5.77 4.46 -3.21
N ASN A 137 -7.08 4.31 -3.03
CA ASN A 137 -7.74 3.00 -3.02
C ASN A 137 -7.69 2.28 -4.37
N GLN A 138 -7.85 3.02 -5.47
CA GLN A 138 -7.85 2.47 -6.82
C GLN A 138 -6.46 1.98 -7.23
N ILE A 139 -5.39 2.63 -6.78
CA ILE A 139 -4.01 2.15 -7.04
C ILE A 139 -3.75 0.78 -6.39
N LEU A 140 -4.33 0.49 -5.23
CA LEU A 140 -4.24 -0.87 -4.68
C LEU A 140 -4.96 -1.90 -5.55
N GLU A 141 -6.15 -1.55 -6.05
CA GLU A 141 -6.91 -2.46 -6.91
C GLU A 141 -6.18 -2.69 -8.25
N PHE A 142 -5.62 -1.62 -8.83
CA PHE A 142 -4.77 -1.71 -10.02
C PHE A 142 -3.53 -2.57 -9.74
N ALA A 143 -2.90 -2.41 -8.57
CA ALA A 143 -1.72 -3.19 -8.20
C ALA A 143 -2.03 -4.69 -8.15
N ILE A 144 -3.12 -5.08 -7.50
CA ILE A 144 -3.56 -6.48 -7.43
C ILE A 144 -3.86 -7.03 -8.82
N ARG A 145 -4.53 -6.26 -9.68
CA ARG A 145 -4.90 -6.71 -11.03
C ARG A 145 -3.72 -6.80 -11.97
N SER A 146 -2.79 -5.85 -11.95
CA SER A 146 -1.58 -5.86 -12.79
C SER A 146 -0.62 -6.99 -12.44
N MET A 147 -0.58 -7.44 -11.17
CA MET A 147 0.17 -8.64 -10.79
C MET A 147 -0.51 -9.95 -11.24
N ALA A 148 -1.82 -9.95 -11.44
CA ALA A 148 -2.57 -11.11 -11.92
C ALA A 148 -2.60 -11.18 -13.45
N ASP A 149 -2.58 -10.03 -14.12
CA ASP A 149 -2.60 -9.87 -15.56
C ASP A 149 -1.74 -8.68 -15.98
N GLU A 150 -0.52 -8.96 -16.43
CA GLU A 150 0.43 -7.95 -16.89
C GLU A 150 0.02 -7.30 -18.21
N THR A 151 -0.91 -7.89 -18.98
CA THR A 151 -1.39 -7.34 -20.26
C THR A 151 -2.35 -6.17 -20.09
N LEU A 152 -2.74 -5.88 -18.84
CA LEU A 152 -3.69 -4.82 -18.49
C LEU A 152 -5.07 -4.99 -19.16
N SER A 153 -5.48 -6.23 -19.49
CA SER A 153 -6.76 -6.50 -20.17
C SER A 153 -7.98 -6.19 -19.29
N PHE A 154 -7.77 -6.08 -17.97
CA PHE A 154 -8.79 -5.68 -17.01
C PHE A 154 -9.14 -4.17 -17.05
N TRP A 155 -8.36 -3.36 -17.78
CA TRP A 155 -8.56 -1.92 -17.90
C TRP A 155 -9.21 -1.56 -19.24
N SER A 156 -10.05 -0.53 -19.22
CA SER A 156 -10.65 0.12 -20.39
C SER A 156 -10.84 1.61 -20.11
N GLU A 157 -10.73 2.46 -21.14
CA GLU A 157 -10.94 3.92 -21.02
C GLU A 157 -12.34 4.28 -20.53
N ASP A 158 -13.36 3.49 -20.88
CA ASP A 158 -14.74 3.66 -20.39
C ASP A 158 -14.97 3.06 -18.99
N GLY A 159 -13.90 2.58 -18.34
CA GLY A 159 -13.95 1.96 -17.02
C GLY A 159 -14.18 2.99 -15.91
N ALA A 160 -14.55 2.50 -14.72
CA ALA A 160 -14.74 3.34 -13.53
C ALA A 160 -13.41 3.69 -12.81
N TRP A 161 -12.30 3.74 -13.54
CA TRP A 161 -11.00 4.10 -12.99
C TRP A 161 -10.87 5.63 -12.85
N PRO A 162 -10.08 6.14 -11.90
CA PRO A 162 -9.74 7.56 -11.88
C PRO A 162 -8.82 7.89 -13.06
N SER A 163 -8.93 9.11 -13.60
CA SER A 163 -8.18 9.52 -14.80
C SER A 163 -6.67 9.31 -14.72
N VAL A 164 -6.08 9.38 -13.52
CA VAL A 164 -4.64 9.13 -13.33
C VAL A 164 -4.23 7.69 -13.65
N VAL A 165 -5.14 6.72 -13.49
CA VAL A 165 -4.91 5.33 -13.91
C VAL A 165 -4.94 5.25 -15.44
N ASP A 166 -5.84 5.97 -16.10
CA ASP A 166 -5.88 6.02 -17.57
C ASP A 166 -4.59 6.64 -18.13
N ASP A 167 -4.15 7.76 -17.55
CA ASP A 167 -2.88 8.41 -17.88
C ASP A 167 -1.68 7.47 -17.66
N PHE A 168 -1.69 6.68 -16.58
CA PHE A 168 -0.65 5.70 -16.29
C PHE A 168 -0.64 4.54 -17.28
N VAL A 169 -1.80 4.01 -17.65
CA VAL A 169 -1.91 2.94 -18.65
C VAL A 169 -1.43 3.42 -20.02
N ALA A 170 -1.79 4.65 -20.42
CA ALA A 170 -1.29 5.26 -21.65
C ALA A 170 0.25 5.38 -21.62
N TRP A 171 0.81 5.88 -20.52
CA TRP A 171 2.26 5.98 -20.32
C TRP A 171 2.97 4.61 -20.36
N CYS A 172 2.38 3.58 -19.75
CA CYS A 172 2.88 2.21 -19.80
C CYS A 172 2.94 1.68 -21.24
N LYS A 173 1.86 1.88 -22.02
CA LYS A 173 1.77 1.43 -23.42
C LYS A 173 2.81 2.10 -24.32
N GLU A 174 3.06 3.40 -24.12
CA GLU A 174 4.14 4.13 -24.82
C GLU A 174 5.52 3.51 -24.58
N LYS A 175 5.74 2.96 -23.38
CA LYS A 175 6.98 2.26 -22.99
C LYS A 175 6.98 0.76 -23.29
N GLY A 176 5.94 0.25 -23.94
CA GLY A 176 5.81 -1.16 -24.33
C GLY A 176 5.35 -2.10 -23.21
N VAL A 177 4.98 -1.58 -22.05
CA VAL A 177 4.38 -2.36 -20.95
C VAL A 177 2.91 -2.67 -21.30
N GLY A 178 2.43 -3.85 -20.91
CA GLY A 178 1.05 -4.27 -21.18
C GLY A 178 0.81 -4.89 -22.56
N LYS A 179 1.86 -5.10 -23.37
CA LYS A 179 1.74 -5.89 -24.60
C LYS A 179 1.78 -7.37 -24.26
N ALA A 180 0.87 -8.16 -24.84
CA ALA A 180 1.04 -9.61 -24.87
C ALA A 180 2.36 -9.91 -25.60
N GLU A 181 3.19 -10.81 -25.05
CA GLU A 181 4.35 -11.33 -25.78
C GLU A 181 3.85 -11.85 -27.14
N THR A 182 4.20 -11.15 -28.22
CA THR A 182 4.14 -11.76 -29.54
C THR A 182 5.17 -12.87 -29.52
N MET A 183 4.72 -14.11 -29.32
CA MET A 183 5.51 -15.28 -29.68
C MET A 183 5.82 -15.15 -31.18
N ASP A 184 7.01 -14.64 -31.50
CA ASP A 184 7.60 -14.87 -32.82
C ASP A 184 7.78 -16.38 -32.93
N LEU A 185 6.80 -17.02 -33.57
CA LEU A 185 6.96 -18.35 -34.13
C LEU A 185 7.85 -18.17 -35.35
N ASP A 186 9.16 -18.16 -35.13
CA ASP A 186 10.14 -18.24 -36.20
C ASP A 186 9.83 -19.49 -37.05
N ALA A 187 9.50 -19.23 -38.31
CA ALA A 187 9.16 -20.18 -39.36
C ALA A 187 10.41 -20.72 -40.08
#